data_AF-A0A3A8YV42-F1
#
_entry.id   AF-A0A3A8YV42-F1
#
_cell.length_a   1.000
_cell.length_b   1.000
_cell.length_c   1.000
_cell.angle_alpha   90.00
_cell.angle_beta   90.00
_cell.angle_gamma   90.00
#
_symmetry.space_group_name_H-M   'P 1'
#
loop_
_entity.id
_entity.type
_entity.pdbx_description
1 polymer ?
#
loop_
_entity_poly.entity_id
_entity_poly.type
_entity_poly.pdbx_seq_one_letter_code
_entity_poly.pdbx_strand_id
1 'polypeptide(L)' 'MKKPKSEFGTKVSIFLAETGMTAEELAAGAKVKRTTLVAAMAGRTPGHDLVPAVDAYIDSYYRKEAAAR' A
#
# COMPACT_ATOMS: atom_id res chain seq x y z
N MET A 1 15.04 7.87 -16.37
CA MET A 1 15.28 6.74 -15.46
C MET A 1 14.13 6.65 -14.45
N LYS A 2 13.32 5.57 -14.47
CA LYS A 2 12.36 5.32 -13.39
C LYS A 2 13.16 4.97 -12.14
N LYS A 3 12.96 5.68 -11.04
CA LYS A 3 13.60 5.34 -9.76
C LYS A 3 13.31 3.87 -9.42
N PRO A 4 14.28 3.11 -8.87
CA PRO A 4 14.00 1.77 -8.40
C PRO A 4 12.86 1.86 -7.38
N LYS A 5 11.79 1.07 -7.60
CA LYS A 5 10.70 0.96 -6.63
C LYS A 5 11.31 0.40 -5.34
N SER A 6 10.98 1.01 -4.21
CA SER A 6 11.31 0.43 -2.90
C SER A 6 10.64 -0.94 -2.75
N GLU A 7 11.14 -1.82 -1.87
CA GLU A 7 10.47 -3.09 -1.55
C GLU A 7 8.99 -2.86 -1.18
N PHE A 8 8.72 -1.80 -0.40
CA PHE A 8 7.38 -1.33 -0.11
C PHE A 8 6.59 -0.96 -1.38
N GLY A 9 7.18 -0.20 -2.30
CA GLY A 9 6.54 0.17 -3.56
C GLY A 9 6.22 -1.02 -4.46
N THR A 10 7.05 -2.06 -4.43
CA THR A 10 6.79 -3.32 -5.12
C THR A 10 5.64 -4.08 -4.47
N LYS A 11 5.64 -4.25 -3.14
CA LYS A 11 4.56 -4.89 -2.38
C LYS A 11 3.20 -4.24 -2.65
N VAL A 12 3.14 -2.91 -2.55
CA VAL A 12 1.91 -2.16 -2.85
C VAL A 12 1.48 -2.34 -4.31
N SER A 13 2.42 -2.33 -5.25
CA SER A 13 2.07 -2.55 -6.67
C SER A 13 1.45 -3.93 -6.91
N ILE A 14 1.98 -4.98 -6.25
CA ILE A 14 1.46 -6.34 -6.33
C ILE A 14 0.05 -6.40 -5.72
N PHE A 15 -0.12 -5.87 -4.52
CA PHE A 15 -1.42 -5.85 -3.84
C PHE A 15 -2.51 -5.18 -4.69
N LEU A 16 -2.23 -4.00 -5.26
CA LEU A 16 -3.20 -3.30 -6.12
C LEU A 16 -3.52 -4.09 -7.40
N ALA A 17 -2.54 -4.82 -7.95
CA ALA A 17 -2.76 -5.66 -9.12
C ALA A 17 -3.58 -6.92 -8.80
N GLU A 18 -3.38 -7.54 -7.63
CA GLU A 18 -4.11 -8.73 -7.20
C GLU A 18 -5.55 -8.42 -6.79
N THR A 19 -5.77 -7.32 -6.08
CA THR A 19 -7.08 -6.93 -5.55
C THR A 19 -7.91 -6.12 -6.54
N GLY A 20 -7.27 -5.55 -7.57
CA GLY A 20 -7.89 -4.58 -8.47
C GLY A 20 -8.16 -3.21 -7.82
N MET A 21 -7.75 -3.01 -6.56
CA MET A 21 -7.93 -1.74 -5.86
C MET A 21 -7.04 -0.65 -6.45
N THR A 22 -7.48 0.59 -6.32
CA THR A 22 -6.69 1.77 -6.64
C THR A 22 -5.84 2.20 -5.44
N ALA A 23 -4.76 2.94 -5.71
CA ALA A 23 -3.93 3.54 -4.66
C ALA A 23 -4.72 4.53 -3.78
N GLU A 24 -5.84 5.05 -4.28
CA GLU A 24 -6.74 5.92 -3.52
C GLU A 24 -7.55 5.14 -2.49
N GLU A 25 -8.12 4.00 -2.88
CA GLU A 25 -8.87 3.13 -1.98
C GLU A 25 -7.97 2.51 -0.91
N LEU A 26 -6.76 2.06 -1.30
CA LEU A 26 -5.77 1.58 -0.34
C LEU A 26 -5.37 2.67 0.66
N ALA A 27 -5.15 3.89 0.20
CA ALA A 27 -4.79 5.01 1.06
C ALA A 27 -5.94 5.36 2.04
N ALA A 28 -7.18 5.37 1.54
CA ALA A 28 -8.37 5.60 2.37
C ALA A 28 -8.54 4.50 3.43
N GLY A 29 -8.36 3.24 3.03
CA GLY A 29 -8.45 2.08 3.93
C GLY A 29 -7.37 2.07 5.02
N ALA A 30 -6.14 2.41 4.66
CA ALA A 30 -5.02 2.53 5.59
C ALA A 30 -5.00 3.87 6.36
N LYS A 31 -5.98 4.76 6.15
CA LYS A 31 -6.07 6.11 6.74
C LYS A 31 -4.81 6.97 6.52
N VAL A 32 -4.17 6.82 5.35
CA VAL A 32 -3.00 7.61 4.95
C VAL A 32 -3.34 8.51 3.77
N LYS A 33 -2.57 9.58 3.56
CA LYS A 33 -2.73 10.42 2.37
C LYS A 33 -2.19 9.68 1.14
N ARG A 34 -2.98 9.67 0.05
CA ARG A 34 -2.58 9.13 -1.27
C ARG A 34 -1.22 9.65 -1.74
N THR A 35 -0.96 10.94 -1.56
CA THR A 35 0.31 11.58 -1.92
C THR A 35 1.50 11.00 -1.16
N THR A 36 1.31 10.68 0.12
CA THR A 36 2.36 10.09 0.97
C THR A 36 2.60 8.63 0.59
N LEU A 37 1.53 7.88 0.25
CA LEU A 37 1.63 6.51 -0.26
C LEU A 37 2.43 6.48 -1.58
N VAL A 38 2.09 7.33 -2.55
CA VAL A 38 2.80 7.41 -3.83
C VAL A 38 4.27 7.83 -3.64
N ALA A 39 4.55 8.75 -2.72
CA ALA A 39 5.91 9.14 -2.39
C ALA A 39 6.73 7.97 -1.79
N ALA A 40 6.12 7.20 -0.88
CA ALA A 40 6.71 6.00 -0.29
C ALA A 40 7.01 4.91 -1.33
N MET A 41 6.07 4.68 -2.26
CA MET A 41 6.25 3.73 -3.36
C MET A 41 7.41 4.12 -4.29
N ALA A 42 7.66 5.43 -4.44
CA ALA A 42 8.76 5.97 -5.23
C ALA A 42 10.11 6.01 -4.47
N GLY A 43 10.17 5.43 -3.27
CA GLY A 43 11.38 5.38 -2.45
C GLY A 43 11.75 6.70 -1.78
N ARG A 44 10.82 7.66 -1.67
CA ARG A 44 11.00 8.80 -0.76
C ARG A 44 10.62 8.35 0.64
N THR A 45 11.47 8.60 1.62
CA THR A 45 11.23 8.25 3.03
C THR A 45 9.87 8.80 3.47
N PRO A 46 8.86 7.95 3.65
CA PRO A 46 7.61 8.38 4.25
C PRO A 46 7.85 8.61 5.74
N GLY A 47 6.96 9.35 6.41
CA GLY A 47 6.97 9.41 7.88
C GLY A 47 6.95 7.99 8.47
N HIS A 48 7.52 7.85 9.67
CA HIS A 48 7.82 6.57 10.34
C HIS A 48 6.62 5.59 10.40
N ASP A 49 5.39 6.11 10.33
CA ASP A 49 4.15 5.34 10.51
C ASP A 49 3.44 4.87 9.22
N LEU A 50 3.89 5.26 8.01
CA LEU A 50 3.14 4.92 6.78
C LEU A 50 3.21 3.43 6.43
N VAL A 51 4.42 2.86 6.44
CA VAL A 51 4.65 1.45 6.10
C VAL A 51 3.85 0.51 7.01
N PRO A 52 3.92 0.64 8.35
CA PRO A 52 3.15 -0.24 9.23
C PRO A 52 1.63 -0.08 9.08
N ALA A 53 1.13 1.14 8.81
CA ALA A 53 -0.31 1.37 8.60
C ALA A 53 -0.83 0.66 7.34
N VAL A 54 -0.07 0.72 6.24
CA VAL A 54 -0.42 0.06 4.98
C VAL A 54 -0.30 -1.45 5.10
N ASP A 55 0.74 -1.95 5.77
CA ASP A 55 0.92 -3.39 6.00
C ASP A 55 -0.20 -3.98 6.86
N ALA A 56 -0.61 -3.29 7.93
CA ALA A 56 -1.74 -3.70 8.76
C ALA A 56 -3.05 -3.73 7.96
N TYR A 57 -3.25 -2.79 7.04
CA TYR A 57 -4.42 -2.80 6.16
C TYR A 57 -4.41 -3.97 5.19
N ILE A 58 -3.27 -4.22 4.52
CA ILE A 58 -3.13 -5.33 3.57
C ILE A 58 -3.39 -6.67 4.26
N ASP A 59 -2.80 -6.90 5.44
CA ASP A 59 -3.04 -8.10 6.24
C ASP A 59 -4.52 -8.24 6.63
N SER A 60 -5.14 -7.14 7.09
CA SER A 60 -6.57 -7.14 7.38
C SER A 60 -7.43 -7.41 6.15
N TYR A 61 -7.04 -6.93 4.97
CA TYR A 61 -7.77 -7.14 3.72
C TYR A 61 -7.75 -8.63 3.35
N TYR A 62 -6.57 -9.25 3.32
CA TYR A 62 -6.46 -10.68 3.02
C TYR A 62 -7.19 -11.56 4.04
N ARG A 63 -7.18 -11.20 5.34
CA ARG A 63 -7.99 -11.92 6.34
C ARG A 63 -9.48 -11.83 6.08
N LYS A 64 -9.99 -10.67 5.66
CA LYS A 64 -11.40 -10.47 5.34
C LYS A 64 -11.81 -11.22 4.07
N GLU A 65 -11.00 -11.14 3.01
CA GLU A 65 -11.23 -11.89 1.77
C GLU A 65 -11.17 -13.40 2.00
N ALA A 66 -10.22 -13.87 2.80
CA ALA A 66 -10.11 -15.29 3.16
C ALA A 66 -11.30 -15.78 4.00
N ALA A 67 -11.91 -14.91 4.82
CA ALA A 67 -13.12 -15.24 5.58
C ALA A 67 -14.42 -15.11 4.76
N ALA A 68 -14.38 -14.42 3.61
CA ALA A 68 -15.51 -14.26 2.71
C ALA A 68 -15.62 -15.37 1.65
N ARG A 69 -14.61 -16.26 1.57
CA ARG A 69 -14.55 -17.46 0.73
C ARG A 69 -14.92 -18.70 1.52
#